data_AF-A0A7X7UUZ8-F1
#
_entry.id   AF-A0A7X7UUZ8-F1
#
_cell.length_a   1.000
_cell.length_b   1.000
_cell.length_c   1.000
_cell.angle_alpha   90.00
_cell.angle_beta   90.00
_cell.angle_gamma   90.00
#
_symmetry.space_group_name_H-M   'P 1'
#
loop_
_entity.id
_entity.type
_entity.pdbx_description
1 polymer ?
#
loop_
_entity_poly.entity_id
_entity_poly.type
_entity_poly.pdbx_seq_one_letter_code
_entity_poly.pdbx_strand_id
1 'polypeptide(L)'
;QTLGIELYLEAGIRGVEIGAILADRDPVTRENRFPKLELLRLAIPRRTYTNNHMDVIAVALKNVYDKRESINKGFRIVWEAPIMRHFTVELERVG
;
A
#
# COMPACT_ATOMS: atom_id res chain seq x y z
N GLN A 1 1.90 -3.34 -0.43
CA GLN A 1 2.10 -2.05 -1.15
C GLN A 1 1.38 -1.95 -2.50
N THR A 2 1.34 -2.99 -3.34
CA THR A 2 0.69 -2.96 -4.68
C THR A 2 -0.69 -2.29 -4.69
N LEU A 3 -1.60 -2.71 -3.81
CA LEU A 3 -2.95 -2.14 -3.72
C LEU A 3 -2.97 -0.63 -3.44
N GLY A 4 -2.07 -0.14 -2.58
CA GLY A 4 -1.97 1.29 -2.26
C GLY A 4 -1.49 2.11 -3.47
N ILE A 5 -0.54 1.57 -4.24
CA ILE A 5 -0.05 2.21 -5.46
C ILE A 5 -1.13 2.21 -6.55
N GLU A 6 -1.83 1.10 -6.75
CA GLU A 6 -2.90 1.01 -7.76
C GLU A 6 -4.06 1.96 -7.45
N LEU A 7 -4.42 2.12 -6.17
CA LEU A 7 -5.44 3.09 -5.74
C LEU A 7 -4.98 4.55 -5.94
N TYR A 8 -3.69 4.82 -5.72
CA TYR A 8 -3.11 6.13 -6.01
C TYR A 8 -3.10 6.44 -7.50
N LEU A 9 -2.77 5.46 -8.35
CA LEU A 9 -2.81 5.61 -9.81
C LEU A 9 -4.23 5.78 -10.34
N GLU A 10 -5.20 5.07 -9.76
CA GLU A 10 -6.61 5.11 -10.18
C GLU A 10 -7.26 6.47 -9.88
N ALA A 11 -7.05 7.03 -8.69
CA ALA A 11 -7.82 8.20 -8.24
C ALA A 11 -7.04 9.19 -7.34
N GLY A 12 -5.71 9.07 -7.25
CA GLY A 12 -4.89 9.95 -6.42
C GLY A 12 -5.07 9.73 -4.91
N ILE A 13 -5.70 8.64 -4.50
CA ILE A 13 -5.99 8.34 -3.09
C ILE A 13 -4.78 7.64 -2.47
N ARG A 14 -4.27 8.20 -1.36
CA ARG A 14 -3.13 7.64 -0.64
C ARG A 14 -3.58 6.88 0.61
N GLY A 15 -3.41 5.56 0.60
CA GLY A 15 -3.55 4.70 1.78
C GLY A 15 -2.21 4.35 2.41
N VAL A 16 -2.25 3.74 3.60
CA VAL A 16 -1.05 3.23 4.29
C VAL A 16 -1.11 1.71 4.30
N GLU A 17 -0.07 1.07 3.80
CA GLU A 17 0.07 -0.38 3.94
C GLU A 17 0.31 -0.75 5.40
N ILE A 18 -0.39 -1.80 5.84
CA ILE A 18 -0.19 -2.46 7.12
C ILE A 18 0.09 -3.93 6.78
N GLY A 19 1.35 -4.21 6.45
CA GLY A 19 1.80 -5.51 5.95
C GLY A 19 3.29 -5.73 6.15
N ALA A 20 3.89 -6.58 5.31
CA ALA A 20 5.27 -7.03 5.44
C ALA A 20 6.31 -5.89 5.38
N ILE A 21 6.03 -4.80 4.67
CA ILE A 21 6.96 -3.66 4.63
C ILE A 21 6.94 -2.90 5.95
N LEU A 22 5.75 -2.66 6.51
CA LEU A 22 5.58 -2.07 7.84
C LEU A 22 6.11 -2.96 8.97
N ALA A 23 6.04 -4.29 8.83
CA ALA A 23 6.54 -5.24 9.83
C ALA A 23 8.08 -5.21 10.03
N ASP A 24 8.79 -4.51 9.12
CA ASP A 24 10.24 -4.38 9.09
C ASP A 24 10.98 -5.74 9.01
N ARG A 25 12.32 -5.69 8.95
CA ARG A 25 13.16 -6.88 9.01
C ARG A 25 13.29 -7.39 10.45
N ASP A 26 13.55 -8.69 10.58
CA ASP A 26 13.96 -9.26 11.86
C ASP A 26 15.27 -8.61 12.34
N PRO A 27 15.37 -8.16 13.60
CA PRO A 27 16.55 -7.45 14.08
C PRO A 27 17.81 -8.34 14.18
N VAL A 28 17.64 -9.67 14.24
CA VAL A 28 18.74 -10.65 14.36
C VAL A 28 19.04 -11.26 13.00
N THR A 29 18.06 -11.84 12.33
CA THR A 29 18.28 -12.57 11.06
C THR A 29 18.28 -11.66 9.84
N ARG A 30 17.75 -10.43 9.97
CA ARG A 30 17.51 -9.48 8.87
C ARG A 30 16.57 -10.02 7.78
N GLU A 31 15.87 -11.12 8.02
CA GLU A 31 14.88 -11.66 7.10
C GLU A 31 13.57 -10.85 7.13
N ASN A 32 12.74 -11.04 6.09
CA ASN A 32 11.43 -10.41 6.06
C ASN A 32 10.50 -11.05 7.08
N ARG A 33 9.77 -10.20 7.82
CA ARG A 33 8.69 -10.64 8.70
C ARG A 33 7.37 -10.55 7.94
N PHE A 34 6.70 -11.69 7.80
CA PHE A 34 5.41 -11.76 7.13
C PHE A 34 4.29 -11.78 8.18
N PRO A 35 3.57 -10.66 8.39
CA PRO A 35 2.41 -10.64 9.27
C PRO A 35 1.30 -11.53 8.71
N LYS A 36 0.41 -12.01 9.59
CA LYS A 36 -0.78 -12.79 9.17
C LYS A 36 -1.75 -12.00 8.30
N LEU A 37 -1.69 -10.67 8.35
CA LEU A 37 -2.60 -9.76 7.67
C LEU A 37 -1.80 -8.82 6.76
N GLU A 38 -2.25 -8.69 5.51
CA GLU A 38 -1.76 -7.74 4.51
C GLU A 38 -2.89 -6.78 4.17
N LEU A 39 -2.87 -5.58 4.77
CA LEU A 39 -3.98 -4.65 4.72
C LEU A 39 -3.58 -3.31 4.11
N LEU A 40 -4.56 -2.62 3.52
CA LEU A 40 -4.46 -1.21 3.17
C LEU A 40 -5.39 -0.41 4.10
N ARG A 41 -4.81 0.46 4.91
CA ARG A 41 -5.56 1.33 5.83
C ARG A 41 -5.90 2.65 5.14
N LEU A 42 -7.19 2.99 5.11
CA LEU A 42 -7.70 4.30 4.71
C LEU A 42 -8.12 5.07 5.97
N ALA A 43 -7.32 6.05 6.37
CA ALA A 43 -7.63 6.91 7.51
C ALA A 43 -8.32 8.19 7.03
N ILE A 44 -9.42 8.57 7.67
CA ILE A 44 -10.19 9.78 7.34
C ILE A 44 -9.84 10.90 8.34
N PRO A 45 -9.14 11.96 7.92
CA PRO A 45 -8.90 13.14 8.75
C PRO A 45 -10.21 13.82 9.12
N ARG A 46 -10.35 14.16 10.41
CA ARG A 46 -11.57 14.75 10.95
C ARG A 46 -11.88 16.09 10.28
N ARG A 47 -13.13 16.29 9.86
CA ARG A 47 -13.65 17.57 9.30
C ARG A 47 -12.90 18.07 8.05
N THR A 48 -12.22 17.19 7.32
CA THR A 48 -11.42 17.57 6.13
C THR A 48 -12.14 17.21 4.83
N TYR A 49 -12.72 16.02 4.75
CA TYR A 49 -13.37 15.50 3.54
C TYR A 49 -14.90 15.54 3.65
N THR A 50 -15.56 15.52 2.49
CA THR A 50 -17.02 15.50 2.33
C THR A 50 -17.52 14.14 1.84
N ASN A 51 -18.85 13.95 1.81
CA ASN A 51 -19.44 12.71 1.28
C ASN A 51 -19.04 12.44 -0.19
N ASN A 52 -18.94 13.47 -1.03
CA ASN A 52 -18.50 13.29 -2.41
C ASN A 52 -17.07 12.69 -2.50
N HIS A 53 -16.19 13.01 -1.54
CA HIS A 53 -14.87 12.37 -1.48
C HIS A 53 -14.99 10.89 -1.12
N MET A 54 -15.94 10.51 -0.27
CA MET A 54 -16.22 9.11 0.06
C MET A 54 -16.75 8.35 -1.15
N ASP A 55 -17.61 8.96 -1.97
CA ASP A 55 -18.10 8.37 -3.20
C ASP A 55 -16.97 8.12 -4.20
N VAL A 56 -16.05 9.08 -4.36
CA VAL A 56 -14.84 8.90 -5.18
C VAL A 56 -14.00 7.73 -4.67
N ILE A 57 -13.80 7.62 -3.35
CA ILE A 57 -13.06 6.50 -2.75
C ILE A 57 -13.75 5.16 -3.02
N ALA A 58 -15.07 5.09 -2.87
CA ALA A 58 -15.83 3.87 -3.10
C ALA A 58 -15.75 3.41 -4.56
N VAL A 59 -15.91 4.33 -5.52
CA VAL A 59 -15.79 4.02 -6.96
C VAL A 59 -14.37 3.59 -7.30
N ALA A 60 -13.35 4.28 -6.81
CA ALA A 60 -11.95 3.93 -7.07
C ALA A 60 -11.61 2.52 -6.53
N LEU A 61 -12.06 2.20 -5.31
CA LEU A 61 -11.90 0.86 -4.75
C LEU A 61 -12.60 -0.20 -5.58
N LYS A 62 -13.81 0.07 -6.08
CA LYS A 62 -14.55 -0.84 -6.95
C LYS A 62 -13.79 -1.08 -8.26
N ASN A 63 -13.29 -0.03 -8.90
CA ASN A 63 -12.52 -0.15 -10.14
C ASN A 63 -11.26 -0.99 -9.94
N VAL A 64 -10.51 -0.75 -8.87
CA VAL A 64 -9.32 -1.53 -8.53
C VAL A 64 -9.68 -3.00 -8.25
N TYR A 65 -10.79 -3.24 -7.54
CA TYR A 65 -11.27 -4.59 -7.27
C TYR A 65 -11.70 -5.34 -8.54
N ASP A 66 -12.30 -4.65 -9.50
CA ASP A 66 -12.75 -5.24 -10.76
C ASP A 66 -11.58 -5.66 -11.66
N LYS A 67 -10.50 -4.88 -11.66
CA LYS A 67 -9.26 -5.20 -12.40
C LYS A 67 -8.26 -6.04 -11.60
N ARG A 68 -8.60 -6.55 -10.41
CA ARG A 68 -7.64 -7.24 -9.52
C ARG A 68 -6.92 -8.44 -10.18
N GLU A 69 -7.59 -9.15 -11.09
CA GLU A 69 -7.03 -10.32 -11.77
C GLU A 69 -5.96 -9.91 -12.81
N SER A 70 -5.98 -8.66 -13.30
CA SER A 70 -4.93 -8.13 -14.19
C SER A 70 -3.74 -7.56 -13.41
N ILE A 71 -3.92 -7.24 -12.12
CA ILE A 71 -2.86 -6.79 -11.21
C ILE A 71 -2.10 -8.02 -10.68
N ASN A 72 -1.35 -8.67 -11.57
CA ASN A 72 -0.62 -9.91 -11.27
C ASN A 72 0.86 -9.71 -10.91
N LYS A 73 1.35 -8.47 -10.95
CA LYS A 73 2.74 -8.13 -10.63
C LYS A 73 2.82 -7.31 -9.36
N GLY A 74 3.73 -7.73 -8.48
CA GLY A 74 4.11 -6.99 -7.29
C GLY A 74 5.23 -5.99 -7.56
N PHE A 75 5.88 -5.59 -6.47
CA PHE A 75 7.02 -4.70 -6.48
C PHE A 75 8.22 -5.38 -5.83
N ARG A 76 9.43 -5.01 -6.27
CA ARG A 76 10.68 -5.35 -5.60
C ARG A 76 11.25 -4.13 -4.91
N ILE A 77 11.93 -4.35 -3.77
CA ILE A 77 12.67 -3.30 -3.08
C ILE A 77 13.96 -3.05 -3.85
N VAL A 78 14.17 -1.82 -4.30
CA VAL A 78 15.42 -1.37 -4.93
C VAL A 78 16.37 -0.80 -3.88
N TRP A 79 15.81 -0.08 -2.91
CA TRP A 79 16.54 0.49 -1.80
C TRP A 79 15.67 0.54 -0.55
N GLU A 80 16.26 0.35 0.62
CA GLU A 80 15.58 0.48 1.91
C GLU A 80 16.53 1.04 2.98
N ALA A 81 15.96 1.80 3.91
CA ALA A 81 16.67 2.25 5.10
C ALA A 81 16.86 1.08 6.10
N PRO A 82 17.91 1.09 6.93
CA PRO A 82 18.19 -0.01 7.87
C PRO A 82 17.19 -0.14 9.02
N ILE A 83 16.41 0.91 9.28
CA ILE A 83 15.40 1.01 10.35
C ILE A 83 14.21 1.80 9.78
N MET A 84 12.98 1.40 10.14
CA MET A 84 11.74 2.09 9.69
C MET A 84 11.65 2.21 8.17
N ARG A 85 12.04 1.15 7.46
CA ARG A 85 12.11 1.12 5.99
C ARG A 85 10.83 1.59 5.29
N HIS A 86 9.66 1.37 5.90
CA HIS A 86 8.36 1.70 5.34
C HIS A 86 8.15 3.20 5.03
N PHE A 87 8.94 4.10 5.62
CA PHE A 87 8.86 5.54 5.31
C PHE A 87 9.61 5.94 4.05
N THR A 88 10.71 5.28 3.73
CA THR A 88 11.66 5.75 2.69
C THR A 88 11.98 4.67 1.65
N VAL A 89 11.38 3.49 1.74
CA VAL A 89 11.63 2.39 0.79
C VAL A 89 11.37 2.83 -0.65
N GLU A 90 12.28 2.46 -1.54
CA GLU A 90 12.11 2.62 -2.98
C GLU A 90 11.74 1.29 -3.61
N LEU A 91 10.68 1.32 -4.43
CA LEU A 91 10.07 0.14 -5.02
C LEU A 91 10.06 0.26 -6.54
N GLU A 92 10.35 -0.84 -7.21
CA GLU A 92 10.22 -0.96 -8.66
C GLU A 92 9.20 -2.06 -9.00
N ARG A 93 8.39 -1.82 -10.03
CA ARG A 93 7.41 -2.81 -10.50
C ARG A 93 8.15 -4.00 -11.10
N VAL A 94 7.78 -5.21 -10.69
CA VAL A 94 8.35 -6.42 -11.28
C VAL A 94 7.84 -6.53 -12.73
N GLY A 95 8.77 -6.83 -13.64
CA GLY A 95 8.55 -6.90 -15.09
C GLY A 95 7.74 -8.09 -15.56
#